data_AF-A2F0A9-F1
#
_entry.id   AF-A2F0A9-F1
#
_cell.length_a   1.000
_cell.length_b   1.000
_cell.length_c   1.000
_cell.angle_alpha   90.00
_cell.angle_beta   90.00
_cell.angle_gamma   90.00
#
_symmetry.space_group_name_H-M   'P 1'
#
loop_
_entity.id
_entity.type
_entity.pdbx_description
1 polymer ?
#
loop_
_entity_poly.entity_id
_entity_poly.type
_entity_poly.pdbx_seq_one_letter_code
_entity_poly.pdbx_strand_id
1 'polypeptide(L)'
;MEKAYKNFCDKLPVHESISFDVMKYCIRINDMATFDELTINFRNTDYSLEQLLKLLKLSPLTWSFASKKIVEKEPDGSVCIPLPRYYFISEDNGIIPAQVADIIMKDPELQSQLTAYDCINLLSMINQNYTDISPLISLLTKFGLITDPSQINENTSLTDIQEIVYNSPKIDELIKEDIEGFANIIAPHHDFITKVTGIEVSKEFYDKIVHIYVNDVDHQSRYFSRKNSMKKGTKESTLMEKYFEAFLTHPINRKHVDFKQLCISNMNISVIRQFEYTEEEISYLKTIPFLREHLLYNHNNFKFYTIQEIIELGNYEVTINAILAKPLTPEEITVIKVFLRPKILVMMQINDQSDSEKFFMRTIFKRKELCNEFPNNILLYFFIPVVTFDEECSNILDVLITGDLADEQKFDIFMKIPINQKTKDFILSRKEKIDKSCLIIFSARASMHIVEKGTPIGDIYFARIFSVLDRIKFTNRIYYHLLYILYILFIFWKKFFSYELNFFPNSRNISIPRLVAY
;
A
#
# COMPACT_ATOMS: atom_id res chain seq x y z
N MET A 1 3.30 -11.83 36.47
CA MET A 1 2.60 -12.09 35.19
C MET A 1 3.50 -11.81 34.00
N GLU A 2 3.96 -10.58 33.75
CA GLU A 2 4.85 -10.27 32.61
C GLU A 2 6.12 -11.14 32.55
N LYS A 3 6.79 -11.37 33.70
CA LYS A 3 7.95 -12.28 33.76
C LYS A 3 7.60 -13.72 33.36
N ALA A 4 6.43 -14.22 33.74
CA ALA A 4 5.99 -15.57 33.40
C ALA A 4 5.60 -15.69 31.93
N TYR A 5 4.98 -14.65 31.37
CA TYR A 5 4.73 -14.52 29.93
C TYR A 5 6.04 -14.50 29.12
N LYS A 6 7.02 -13.68 29.52
CA LYS A 6 8.34 -13.64 28.87
C LYS A 6 9.04 -15.01 28.94
N ASN A 7 9.05 -15.63 30.11
CA ASN A 7 9.58 -16.98 30.27
C ASN A 7 8.92 -17.98 29.30
N PHE A 8 7.60 -17.94 29.14
CA PHE A 8 6.90 -18.79 28.19
C PHE A 8 7.34 -18.53 26.74
N CYS A 9 7.38 -17.26 26.32
CA CYS A 9 7.82 -16.87 24.98
C CYS A 9 9.28 -17.30 24.71
N ASP A 10 10.12 -17.27 25.74
CA ASP A 10 11.52 -17.71 25.71
C ASP A 10 11.66 -19.24 25.81
N LYS A 11 10.55 -20.00 25.73
CA LYS A 11 10.46 -21.47 25.83
C LYS A 11 10.99 -22.02 27.15
N LEU A 12 10.94 -21.24 28.22
CA LEU A 12 11.27 -21.67 29.56
C LEU A 12 10.05 -22.35 30.21
N PRO A 13 10.25 -23.33 31.10
CA PRO A 13 9.15 -23.99 31.80
C PRO A 13 8.30 -23.00 32.60
N VAL A 14 6.99 -23.07 32.39
CA VAL A 14 5.98 -22.31 33.15
C VAL A 14 5.15 -23.31 33.94
N HIS A 15 4.95 -23.04 35.24
CA HIS A 15 4.20 -23.94 36.11
C HIS A 15 2.69 -23.89 35.79
N GLU A 16 2.00 -25.02 35.89
CA GLU A 16 0.57 -25.13 35.59
C GLU A 16 -0.27 -24.13 36.42
N SER A 17 0.09 -23.94 37.70
CA SER A 17 -0.60 -23.01 38.61
C SER A 17 -0.58 -21.53 38.18
N ILE A 18 0.32 -21.14 37.27
CA ILE A 18 0.40 -19.77 36.74
C ILE A 18 -0.10 -19.67 35.29
N SER A 19 -0.42 -20.79 34.63
CA SER A 19 -0.90 -20.85 33.24
C SER A 19 -2.11 -19.94 33.01
N PHE A 20 -3.11 -20.02 33.90
CA PHE A 20 -4.31 -19.20 33.87
C PHE A 20 -4.01 -17.70 33.94
N ASP A 21 -3.06 -17.30 34.78
CA ASP A 21 -2.66 -15.91 34.92
C ASP A 21 -1.92 -15.40 33.68
N VAL A 22 -1.12 -16.25 33.03
CA VAL A 22 -0.46 -15.92 31.77
C VAL A 22 -1.50 -15.83 30.64
N MET A 23 -2.46 -16.75 30.56
CA MET A 23 -3.57 -16.68 29.58
C MET A 23 -4.37 -15.36 29.71
N LYS A 24 -4.74 -14.96 30.92
CA LYS A 24 -5.38 -13.64 31.14
C LYS A 24 -4.49 -12.48 30.69
N TYR A 25 -3.18 -12.59 30.93
CA TYR A 25 -2.22 -11.58 30.53
C TYR A 25 -2.12 -11.49 29.00
N CYS A 26 -2.09 -12.62 28.29
CA CYS A 26 -2.11 -12.71 26.82
C CYS A 26 -3.34 -12.00 26.22
N ILE A 27 -4.54 -12.30 26.72
CA ILE A 27 -5.78 -11.62 26.26
C ILE A 27 -5.65 -10.09 26.44
N ARG A 28 -5.14 -9.65 27.59
CA ARG A 28 -5.00 -8.22 27.92
C ARG A 28 -4.00 -7.48 27.04
N ILE A 29 -2.99 -8.16 26.50
CA ILE A 29 -1.98 -7.58 25.61
C ILE A 29 -2.25 -7.88 24.12
N ASN A 30 -3.41 -8.45 23.81
CA ASN A 30 -3.83 -8.85 22.46
C ASN A 30 -2.91 -9.90 21.80
N ASP A 31 -2.32 -10.80 22.57
CA ASP A 31 -1.48 -11.89 22.05
C ASP A 31 -2.23 -13.22 22.04
N MET A 32 -3.12 -13.39 21.06
CA MET A 32 -3.93 -14.60 20.92
C MET A 32 -3.13 -15.81 20.44
N ALA A 33 -2.03 -15.61 19.71
CA ALA A 33 -1.16 -16.71 19.29
C ALA A 33 -0.51 -17.41 20.48
N THR A 34 0.05 -16.62 21.41
CA THR A 34 0.62 -17.18 22.65
C THR A 34 -0.46 -17.75 23.58
N PHE A 35 -1.66 -17.15 23.58
CA PHE A 35 -2.81 -17.72 24.28
C PHE A 35 -3.14 -19.13 23.76
N ASP A 36 -3.26 -19.31 22.45
CA ASP A 36 -3.57 -20.60 21.83
C ASP A 36 -2.49 -21.64 22.17
N GLU A 37 -1.21 -21.26 22.09
CA GLU A 37 -0.11 -22.14 22.46
C GLU A 37 -0.18 -22.56 23.94
N LEU A 38 -0.53 -21.64 24.85
CA LEU A 38 -0.77 -21.95 26.25
C LEU A 38 -1.95 -22.93 26.41
N THR A 39 -3.07 -22.71 25.72
CA THR A 39 -4.23 -23.61 25.84
C THR A 39 -3.92 -25.03 25.37
N ILE A 40 -3.08 -25.18 24.32
CA ILE A 40 -2.63 -26.48 23.83
C ILE A 40 -1.68 -27.14 24.83
N ASN A 41 -0.68 -26.40 25.33
CA ASN A 41 0.32 -26.92 26.26
C ASN A 41 -0.27 -27.29 27.62
N PHE A 42 -1.31 -26.58 28.05
CA PHE A 42 -1.99 -26.78 29.33
C PHE A 42 -3.39 -27.39 29.18
N ARG A 43 -3.68 -28.06 28.05
CA ARG A 43 -5.01 -28.62 27.73
C ARG A 43 -5.58 -29.60 28.76
N ASN A 44 -4.71 -30.22 29.57
CA ASN A 44 -5.09 -31.19 30.60
C ASN A 44 -5.27 -30.54 31.99
N THR A 45 -5.19 -29.20 32.08
CA THR A 45 -5.39 -28.46 33.33
C THR A 45 -6.89 -28.36 33.60
N ASP A 46 -7.33 -28.80 34.78
CA ASP A 46 -8.71 -28.69 35.19
C ASP A 46 -9.04 -27.25 35.65
N TYR A 47 -9.52 -26.43 34.72
CA TYR A 47 -10.04 -25.09 35.04
C TYR A 47 -11.48 -25.15 35.54
N SER A 48 -11.79 -24.43 36.61
CA SER A 48 -13.16 -24.29 37.08
C SER A 48 -14.02 -23.50 36.08
N LEU A 49 -15.34 -23.70 36.11
CA LEU A 49 -16.27 -22.93 35.29
C LEU A 49 -16.10 -21.43 35.52
N GLU A 50 -15.90 -20.99 36.75
CA GLU A 50 -15.66 -19.58 37.09
C GLU A 50 -14.36 -19.05 36.48
N GLN A 51 -13.31 -19.87 36.41
CA GLN A 51 -12.05 -19.52 35.76
C GLN A 51 -12.24 -19.36 34.25
N LEU A 52 -12.91 -20.31 33.59
CA LEU A 52 -13.21 -20.25 32.16
C LEU A 52 -14.10 -19.06 31.81
N LEU A 53 -15.18 -18.84 32.58
CA LEU A 53 -16.04 -17.66 32.42
C LEU A 53 -15.27 -16.35 32.64
N LYS A 54 -14.28 -16.34 33.53
CA LYS A 54 -13.42 -15.17 33.74
C LYS A 54 -12.51 -14.89 32.54
N LEU A 55 -12.03 -15.91 31.82
CA LEU A 55 -11.28 -15.71 30.57
C LEU A 55 -12.18 -15.15 29.47
N LEU A 56 -13.38 -15.71 29.30
CA LEU A 56 -14.35 -15.22 28.32
C LEU A 56 -14.67 -13.74 28.54
N LYS A 57 -14.88 -13.32 29.80
CA LYS A 57 -15.12 -11.92 30.17
C LYS A 57 -13.98 -10.95 29.82
N LEU A 58 -12.75 -11.45 29.67
CA LEU A 58 -11.62 -10.60 29.29
C LEU A 58 -11.54 -10.39 27.78
N SER A 59 -12.18 -11.25 27.00
CA SER A 59 -12.26 -11.08 25.55
C SER A 59 -13.47 -10.23 25.19
N PRO A 60 -13.30 -9.12 24.44
CA PRO A 60 -14.42 -8.33 23.95
C PRO A 60 -15.24 -9.09 22.89
N LEU A 61 -14.76 -10.27 22.45
CA LEU A 61 -15.30 -11.09 21.37
C LEU A 61 -16.26 -12.19 21.83
N THR A 62 -16.65 -12.24 23.10
CA THR A 62 -17.50 -13.33 23.63
C THR A 62 -18.76 -12.81 24.33
N TRP A 63 -19.85 -13.60 24.29
CA TRP A 63 -21.08 -13.32 25.03
C TRP A 63 -21.02 -13.80 26.49
N SER A 64 -20.17 -13.16 27.28
CA SER A 64 -19.87 -13.61 28.64
C SER A 64 -21.08 -13.71 29.58
N PHE A 65 -22.15 -12.92 29.39
CA PHE A 65 -23.38 -13.02 30.18
C PHE A 65 -24.27 -14.19 29.77
N ALA A 66 -24.26 -14.56 28.48
CA ALA A 66 -25.01 -15.72 27.98
C ALA A 66 -24.29 -17.04 28.29
N SER A 67 -22.95 -17.03 28.36
CA SER A 67 -22.11 -18.23 28.54
C SER A 67 -22.53 -19.08 29.73
N LYS A 68 -22.87 -18.46 30.88
CA LYS A 68 -23.29 -19.22 32.07
C LYS A 68 -24.60 -19.98 31.82
N LYS A 69 -25.60 -19.30 31.26
CA LYS A 69 -26.91 -19.90 30.96
C LYS A 69 -26.85 -20.97 29.89
N ILE A 70 -25.97 -20.81 28.91
CA ILE A 70 -25.74 -21.80 27.85
C ILE A 70 -25.12 -23.07 28.44
N VAL A 71 -24.08 -22.93 29.28
CA VAL A 71 -23.47 -24.09 29.98
C VAL A 71 -24.45 -24.78 30.93
N GLU A 72 -25.32 -24.02 31.62
CA GLU A 72 -26.35 -24.59 32.51
C GLU A 72 -27.43 -25.38 31.76
N LYS A 73 -27.74 -25.00 30.52
CA LYS A 73 -28.84 -25.58 29.73
C LYS A 73 -28.42 -26.60 28.67
N GLU A 74 -27.14 -26.63 28.30
CA GLU A 74 -26.53 -27.60 27.37
C GLU A 74 -25.40 -28.39 28.08
N PRO A 75 -25.74 -29.32 29.00
CA PRO A 75 -24.77 -29.93 29.92
C PRO A 75 -23.94 -31.07 29.30
N ASP A 76 -24.28 -31.56 28.10
CA ASP A 76 -23.74 -32.83 27.61
C ASP A 76 -22.26 -32.76 27.17
N GLY A 77 -21.67 -31.56 27.05
CA GLY A 77 -20.22 -31.35 26.80
C GLY A 77 -19.69 -31.95 25.48
N SER A 78 -20.54 -32.65 24.73
CA SER A 78 -20.27 -33.35 23.47
C SER A 78 -20.20 -32.40 22.28
N VAL A 79 -20.71 -31.17 22.45
CA VAL A 79 -20.77 -30.13 21.43
C VAL A 79 -19.91 -28.94 21.87
N CYS A 80 -18.90 -28.63 21.08
CA CYS A 80 -18.18 -27.36 21.18
C CYS A 80 -19.14 -26.25 20.73
N ILE A 81 -19.58 -25.40 21.66
CA ILE A 81 -20.46 -24.27 21.34
C ILE A 81 -19.57 -23.05 21.09
N PRO A 82 -19.43 -22.60 19.83
CA PRO A 82 -18.81 -21.32 19.58
C PRO A 82 -19.72 -20.24 20.21
N LEU A 83 -19.14 -19.43 21.10
CA LEU A 83 -19.79 -18.22 21.64
C LEU A 83 -19.13 -16.94 21.13
N PRO A 84 -18.87 -16.80 19.80
CA PRO A 84 -18.46 -15.53 19.28
C PRO A 84 -19.58 -14.54 19.55
N ARG A 85 -19.21 -13.34 19.97
CA ARG A 85 -20.13 -12.20 20.03
C ARG A 85 -20.34 -11.59 18.64
N TYR A 86 -19.46 -11.88 17.69
CA TYR A 86 -19.45 -11.27 16.36
C TYR A 86 -19.33 -12.32 15.24
N TYR A 87 -20.19 -12.19 14.23
CA TYR A 87 -20.28 -13.10 13.08
C TYR A 87 -18.99 -13.18 12.23
N PHE A 88 -18.31 -12.05 12.01
CA PHE A 88 -17.17 -11.95 11.06
C PHE A 88 -15.86 -12.61 11.51
N ILE A 89 -15.77 -13.04 12.78
CA ILE A 89 -14.55 -13.66 13.35
C ILE A 89 -14.31 -15.05 12.76
N SER A 90 -15.34 -15.68 12.19
CA SER A 90 -15.20 -16.96 11.50
C SER A 90 -16.36 -17.16 10.54
N GLU A 91 -16.14 -17.07 9.23
CA GLU A 91 -17.17 -17.43 8.23
C GLU A 91 -17.62 -18.90 8.41
N ASP A 92 -16.74 -19.77 8.92
CA ASP A 92 -17.02 -21.19 9.16
C ASP A 92 -17.69 -21.50 10.53
N ASN A 93 -17.58 -20.62 11.53
CA ASN A 93 -18.13 -20.82 12.90
C ASN A 93 -19.02 -19.66 13.41
N GLY A 94 -19.34 -18.69 12.57
CA GLY A 94 -20.14 -17.51 12.92
C GLY A 94 -21.63 -17.82 13.10
N ILE A 95 -22.09 -18.97 12.61
CA ILE A 95 -23.46 -19.42 12.76
C ILE A 95 -23.63 -20.15 14.09
N ILE A 96 -24.45 -19.60 14.98
CA ILE A 96 -24.78 -20.27 16.24
C ILE A 96 -25.77 -21.43 15.99
N PRO A 97 -25.64 -22.55 16.72
CA PRO A 97 -26.64 -23.62 16.67
C PRO A 97 -28.03 -23.12 17.06
N ALA A 98 -29.08 -23.68 16.46
CA ALA A 98 -30.47 -23.31 16.73
C ALA A 98 -30.84 -23.40 18.22
N GLN A 99 -30.33 -24.41 18.93
CA GLN A 99 -30.52 -24.59 20.38
C GLN A 99 -29.93 -23.43 21.20
N VAL A 100 -28.74 -22.96 20.81
CA VAL A 100 -28.08 -21.82 21.47
C VAL A 100 -28.85 -20.53 21.17
N ALA A 101 -29.30 -20.37 19.93
CA ALA A 101 -30.16 -19.27 19.52
C ALA A 101 -31.46 -19.26 20.34
N ASP A 102 -32.11 -20.40 20.51
CA ASP A 102 -33.31 -20.56 21.35
C ASP A 102 -33.04 -20.17 22.81
N ILE A 103 -31.91 -20.61 23.39
CA ILE A 103 -31.54 -20.26 24.77
C ILE A 103 -31.42 -18.75 24.93
N ILE A 104 -30.72 -18.07 24.01
CA ILE A 104 -30.50 -16.62 24.06
C ILE A 104 -31.81 -15.86 23.82
N MET A 105 -32.60 -16.28 22.84
CA MET A 105 -33.79 -15.57 22.39
C MET A 105 -35.05 -15.86 23.18
N LYS A 106 -35.14 -16.97 23.92
CA LYS A 106 -36.37 -17.38 24.63
C LYS A 106 -36.23 -17.36 26.16
N ASP A 107 -35.02 -17.26 26.69
CA ASP A 107 -34.81 -17.11 28.14
C ASP A 107 -35.14 -15.67 28.58
N PRO A 108 -36.11 -15.46 29.50
CA PRO A 108 -36.51 -14.11 29.92
C PRO A 108 -35.41 -13.31 30.63
N GLU A 109 -34.53 -13.98 31.38
CA GLU A 109 -33.43 -13.34 32.11
C GLU A 109 -32.37 -12.84 31.12
N LEU A 110 -32.07 -13.62 30.08
CA LEU A 110 -31.18 -13.20 28.99
C LEU A 110 -31.83 -12.10 28.15
N GLN A 111 -33.09 -12.25 27.74
CA GLN A 111 -33.81 -11.22 26.96
C GLN A 111 -33.81 -9.86 27.67
N SER A 112 -33.91 -9.83 29.00
CA SER A 112 -33.87 -8.59 29.77
C SER A 112 -32.51 -7.89 29.74
N GLN A 113 -31.45 -8.63 29.46
CA GLN A 113 -30.07 -8.15 29.37
C GLN A 113 -29.62 -7.88 27.92
N LEU A 114 -30.34 -8.41 26.93
CA LEU A 114 -30.07 -8.13 25.52
C LEU A 114 -30.30 -6.64 25.25
N THR A 115 -29.32 -6.03 24.61
CA THR A 115 -29.43 -4.67 24.09
C THR A 115 -30.07 -4.68 22.70
N ALA A 116 -30.35 -3.49 22.14
CA ALA A 116 -30.73 -3.30 20.71
C ALA A 116 -29.83 -4.06 19.74
N TYR A 117 -28.67 -4.38 20.24
CA TYR A 117 -27.54 -4.50 19.45
C TYR A 117 -26.92 -5.89 19.48
N ASP A 118 -26.99 -6.54 20.64
CA ASP A 118 -26.87 -8.00 20.70
C ASP A 118 -27.92 -8.63 19.78
N CYS A 119 -29.09 -7.99 19.59
CA CYS A 119 -30.11 -8.39 18.62
C CYS A 119 -29.65 -8.25 17.16
N ILE A 120 -28.92 -7.17 16.81
CA ILE A 120 -28.33 -7.00 15.46
C ILE A 120 -27.31 -8.10 15.17
N ASN A 121 -26.39 -8.36 16.11
CA ASN A 121 -25.40 -9.44 15.96
C ASN A 121 -26.06 -10.81 15.85
N LEU A 122 -27.05 -11.08 16.69
CA LEU A 122 -27.78 -12.33 16.69
C LEU A 122 -28.49 -12.57 15.35
N LEU A 123 -29.03 -11.52 14.71
CA LEU A 123 -29.61 -11.59 13.36
C LEU A 123 -28.60 -12.02 12.29
N SER A 124 -27.32 -11.66 12.44
CA SER A 124 -26.24 -12.08 11.54
C SER A 124 -25.76 -13.51 11.81
N MET A 125 -25.90 -14.00 13.05
CA MET A 125 -25.36 -15.28 13.50
C MET A 125 -26.36 -16.44 13.45
N ILE A 126 -27.65 -16.16 13.27
CA ILE A 126 -28.66 -17.22 13.15
C ILE A 126 -28.54 -17.91 11.79
N ASN A 127 -28.69 -19.24 11.79
CA ASN A 127 -28.72 -20.02 10.56
C ASN A 127 -29.87 -19.55 9.64
N GLN A 128 -29.63 -19.43 8.33
CA GLN A 128 -30.66 -19.06 7.36
C GLN A 128 -31.91 -19.97 7.38
N ASN A 129 -31.75 -21.22 7.81
CA ASN A 129 -32.84 -22.20 7.92
C ASN A 129 -33.53 -22.20 9.30
N TYR A 130 -33.20 -21.27 10.19
CA TYR A 130 -33.84 -21.16 11.50
C TYR A 130 -35.27 -20.64 11.36
N THR A 131 -36.24 -21.37 11.90
CA THR A 131 -37.67 -21.20 11.56
C THR A 131 -38.45 -20.29 12.49
N ASP A 132 -38.01 -20.07 13.73
CA ASP A 132 -38.76 -19.30 14.74
C ASP A 132 -38.04 -18.00 15.12
N ILE A 133 -37.92 -17.09 14.15
CA ILE A 133 -37.27 -15.78 14.36
C ILE A 133 -38.15 -14.74 15.06
N SER A 134 -39.42 -15.05 15.31
CA SER A 134 -40.41 -14.18 15.94
C SER A 134 -39.93 -13.49 17.23
N PRO A 135 -39.21 -14.19 18.15
CA PRO A 135 -38.66 -13.56 19.35
C PRO A 135 -37.65 -12.46 19.03
N LEU A 136 -36.78 -12.66 18.03
CA LEU A 136 -35.80 -11.67 17.62
C LEU A 136 -36.45 -10.47 16.94
N ILE A 137 -37.46 -10.70 16.08
CA ILE A 137 -38.23 -9.60 15.47
C ILE A 137 -38.91 -8.75 16.54
N SER A 138 -39.46 -9.38 17.57
CA SER A 138 -40.07 -8.67 18.71
C SER A 138 -39.06 -7.81 19.45
N LEU A 139 -37.84 -8.32 19.69
CA LEU A 139 -36.76 -7.56 20.30
C LEU A 139 -36.29 -6.40 19.40
N LEU A 140 -36.04 -6.66 18.11
CA LEU A 140 -35.62 -5.63 17.15
C LEU A 140 -36.66 -4.51 17.02
N THR A 141 -37.96 -4.85 17.05
CA THR A 141 -39.07 -3.87 17.07
C THR A 141 -39.09 -3.08 18.38
N LYS A 142 -38.93 -3.76 19.53
CA LYS A 142 -38.85 -3.11 20.86
C LYS A 142 -37.75 -2.03 20.90
N PHE A 143 -36.65 -2.25 20.20
CA PHE A 143 -35.53 -1.30 20.12
C PHE A 143 -35.65 -0.27 18.99
N GLY A 144 -36.75 -0.28 18.22
CA GLY A 144 -37.01 0.67 17.14
C GLY A 144 -36.16 0.43 15.88
N LEU A 145 -35.49 -0.72 15.76
CA LEU A 145 -34.71 -1.08 14.58
C LEU A 145 -35.62 -1.50 13.42
N ILE A 146 -36.77 -2.10 13.72
CA ILE A 146 -37.85 -2.35 12.78
C ILE A 146 -38.98 -1.38 13.12
N THR A 147 -39.24 -0.43 12.23
CA THR A 147 -40.24 0.63 12.44
C THR A 147 -41.64 0.21 12.03
N ASP A 148 -41.75 -0.70 11.06
CA ASP A 148 -43.02 -1.25 10.58
C ASP A 148 -42.94 -2.79 10.50
N PRO A 149 -43.40 -3.51 11.55
CA PRO A 149 -43.41 -4.96 11.57
C PRO A 149 -44.24 -5.60 10.44
N SER A 150 -45.16 -4.86 9.80
CA SER A 150 -45.97 -5.38 8.69
C SER A 150 -45.15 -5.64 7.42
N GLN A 151 -43.92 -5.09 7.34
CA GLN A 151 -42.95 -5.39 6.29
C GLN A 151 -42.38 -6.82 6.40
N ILE A 152 -42.57 -7.48 7.54
CA ILE A 152 -42.03 -8.81 7.82
C ILE A 152 -43.21 -9.80 7.89
N ASN A 153 -43.22 -10.74 6.96
CA ASN A 153 -44.18 -11.82 6.88
C ASN A 153 -43.46 -13.18 6.73
N GLU A 154 -44.23 -14.26 6.66
CA GLU A 154 -43.73 -15.65 6.56
C GLU A 154 -42.81 -15.90 5.35
N ASN A 155 -42.82 -15.03 4.33
CA ASN A 155 -41.96 -15.13 3.13
C ASN A 155 -40.76 -14.17 3.16
N THR A 156 -40.62 -13.34 4.20
CA THR A 156 -39.52 -12.38 4.28
C THR A 156 -38.24 -13.13 4.64
N SER A 157 -37.23 -13.07 3.78
CA SER A 157 -35.99 -13.79 4.03
C SER A 157 -35.20 -13.11 5.17
N LEU A 158 -34.33 -13.89 5.82
CA LEU A 158 -33.39 -13.36 6.81
C LEU A 158 -32.53 -12.22 6.26
N THR A 159 -32.18 -12.27 4.97
CA THR A 159 -31.41 -11.23 4.28
C THR A 159 -32.23 -9.95 4.10
N ASP A 160 -33.52 -10.06 3.77
CA ASP A 160 -34.40 -8.88 3.66
C ASP A 160 -34.58 -8.21 5.03
N ILE A 161 -34.71 -9.01 6.10
CA ILE A 161 -34.78 -8.50 7.48
C ILE A 161 -33.49 -7.77 7.86
N GLN A 162 -32.33 -8.31 7.47
CA GLN A 162 -31.03 -7.65 7.68
C GLN A 162 -30.97 -6.30 6.96
N GLU A 163 -31.42 -6.23 5.71
CA GLU A 163 -31.44 -4.98 4.94
C GLU A 163 -32.35 -3.92 5.58
N ILE A 164 -33.53 -4.31 6.08
CA ILE A 164 -34.43 -3.41 6.82
C ILE A 164 -33.75 -2.85 8.07
N VAL A 165 -33.12 -3.73 8.87
CA VAL A 165 -32.47 -3.33 10.13
C VAL A 165 -31.26 -2.42 9.88
N TYR A 166 -30.39 -2.74 8.93
CA TYR A 166 -29.18 -1.95 8.66
C TYR A 166 -29.48 -0.58 8.04
N ASN A 167 -30.60 -0.44 7.32
CA ASN A 167 -31.05 0.84 6.77
C ASN A 167 -31.93 1.64 7.74
N SER A 168 -32.15 1.16 8.96
CA SER A 168 -32.97 1.84 9.96
C SER A 168 -32.33 3.16 10.40
N PRO A 169 -33.07 4.29 10.43
CA PRO A 169 -32.59 5.55 11.00
C PRO A 169 -32.13 5.41 12.46
N LYS A 170 -32.67 4.42 13.18
CA LYS A 170 -32.30 4.14 14.57
C LYS A 170 -30.83 3.74 14.70
N ILE A 171 -30.21 3.17 13.66
CA ILE A 171 -28.77 2.89 13.63
C ILE A 171 -27.96 4.18 13.82
N ASP A 172 -28.28 5.25 13.09
CA ASP A 172 -27.55 6.52 13.18
C ASP A 172 -27.79 7.25 14.50
N GLU A 173 -28.98 7.10 15.10
CA GLU A 173 -29.27 7.60 16.44
C GLU A 173 -28.46 6.87 17.50
N LEU A 174 -28.46 5.54 17.47
CA LEU A 174 -27.75 4.71 18.44
C LEU A 174 -26.23 4.98 18.45
N ILE A 175 -25.63 5.22 17.27
CA ILE A 175 -24.23 5.62 17.16
C ILE A 175 -23.94 6.92 17.93
N LYS A 176 -24.89 7.86 17.94
CA LYS A 176 -24.75 9.16 18.62
C LYS A 176 -25.11 9.09 20.10
N GLU A 177 -26.10 8.27 20.47
CA GLU A 177 -26.63 8.17 21.82
C GLU A 177 -25.70 7.36 22.74
N ASP A 178 -25.10 6.27 22.23
CA ASP A 178 -24.32 5.34 23.03
C ASP A 178 -23.25 4.64 22.18
N ILE A 179 -22.20 5.40 21.85
CA ILE A 179 -21.06 4.90 21.07
C ILE A 179 -20.35 3.72 21.77
N GLU A 180 -20.36 3.67 23.11
CA GLU A 180 -19.75 2.59 23.90
C GLU A 180 -20.55 1.30 23.86
N GLY A 181 -21.88 1.40 23.96
CA GLY A 181 -22.80 0.32 23.65
C GLY A 181 -22.56 -0.15 22.25
N PHE A 182 -22.59 0.73 21.25
CA PHE A 182 -22.38 0.41 19.83
C PHE A 182 -21.01 -0.20 19.49
N ALA A 183 -20.00 -0.06 20.35
CA ALA A 183 -18.72 -0.75 20.20
C ALA A 183 -18.88 -2.28 20.18
N ASN A 184 -19.90 -2.84 20.85
CA ASN A 184 -20.05 -4.29 21.06
C ASN A 184 -21.03 -5.00 20.13
N ILE A 185 -21.28 -4.43 18.97
CA ILE A 185 -22.61 -4.53 18.39
C ILE A 185 -22.69 -4.84 16.92
N ILE A 186 -21.68 -4.48 16.15
CA ILE A 186 -21.62 -4.90 14.76
C ILE A 186 -20.20 -5.40 14.56
N ALA A 187 -20.05 -6.43 13.75
CA ALA A 187 -18.85 -6.50 12.93
C ALA A 187 -18.56 -5.07 12.46
N PRO A 188 -17.36 -4.52 12.59
CA PRO A 188 -17.03 -3.27 11.94
C PRO A 188 -17.20 -3.45 10.43
N HIS A 189 -18.43 -3.33 9.96
CA HIS A 189 -18.75 -3.05 8.58
C HIS A 189 -17.99 -1.76 8.31
N HIS A 190 -17.30 -1.70 7.19
CA HIS A 190 -16.53 -0.54 6.79
C HIS A 190 -17.33 0.77 6.93
N ASP A 191 -18.64 0.71 6.68
CA ASP A 191 -19.58 1.82 6.85
C ASP A 191 -19.75 2.30 8.29
N PHE A 192 -19.53 1.45 9.29
CA PHE A 192 -19.59 1.85 10.70
C PHE A 192 -18.29 2.53 11.14
N ILE A 193 -17.14 1.91 10.89
CA ILE A 193 -15.84 2.49 11.29
C ILE A 193 -15.64 3.87 10.65
N THR A 194 -16.11 4.04 9.40
CA THR A 194 -16.14 5.35 8.76
C THR A 194 -17.05 6.36 9.48
N LYS A 195 -18.24 5.96 9.95
CA LYS A 195 -19.16 6.82 10.70
C LYS A 195 -18.63 7.25 12.07
N VAL A 196 -17.86 6.41 12.76
CA VAL A 196 -17.28 6.75 14.08
C VAL A 196 -15.91 7.39 14.03
N THR A 197 -15.26 7.38 12.86
CA THR A 197 -13.98 8.08 12.68
C THR A 197 -14.17 9.59 12.89
N GLY A 198 -13.42 10.15 13.85
CA GLY A 198 -13.52 11.56 14.22
C GLY A 198 -14.47 11.87 15.37
N ILE A 199 -15.15 10.86 15.92
CA ILE A 199 -15.93 10.98 17.16
C ILE A 199 -15.03 10.66 18.36
N GLU A 200 -15.21 11.37 19.47
CA GLU A 200 -14.49 11.08 20.71
C GLU A 200 -15.01 9.78 21.34
N VAL A 201 -14.11 8.86 21.65
CA VAL A 201 -14.43 7.56 22.26
C VAL A 201 -13.70 7.39 23.59
N SER A 202 -14.05 6.33 24.34
CA SER A 202 -13.31 5.91 25.52
C SER A 202 -12.09 5.05 25.17
N LYS A 203 -11.21 4.85 26.16
CA LYS A 203 -10.01 4.01 25.99
C LYS A 203 -10.42 2.55 25.75
N GLU A 204 -11.43 2.08 26.46
CA GLU A 204 -11.98 0.74 26.34
C GLU A 204 -12.50 0.46 24.92
N PHE A 205 -13.17 1.45 24.31
CA PHE A 205 -13.58 1.39 22.90
C PHE A 205 -12.36 1.28 21.98
N TYR A 206 -11.39 2.17 22.17
CA TYR A 206 -10.21 2.23 21.34
C TYR A 206 -9.39 0.91 21.39
N ASP A 207 -9.11 0.40 22.60
CA ASP A 207 -8.35 -0.83 22.83
C ASP A 207 -9.03 -2.05 22.18
N LYS A 208 -10.37 -2.03 22.10
CA LYS A 208 -11.13 -3.05 21.41
C LYS A 208 -11.00 -2.98 19.89
N ILE A 209 -11.03 -1.79 19.29
CA ILE A 209 -10.81 -1.66 17.84
C ILE A 209 -9.38 -2.09 17.47
N VAL A 210 -8.39 -1.79 18.33
CA VAL A 210 -7.03 -2.33 18.20
C VAL A 210 -7.05 -3.86 18.21
N HIS A 211 -7.76 -4.47 19.17
CA HIS A 211 -7.88 -5.92 19.26
C HIS A 211 -8.44 -6.55 17.98
N ILE A 212 -9.53 -5.99 17.45
CA ILE A 212 -10.17 -6.48 16.22
C ILE A 212 -9.26 -6.31 15.01
N TYR A 213 -8.64 -5.14 14.85
CA TYR A 213 -7.76 -4.90 13.71
C TYR A 213 -6.55 -5.86 13.69
N VAL A 214 -5.92 -6.08 14.84
CA VAL A 214 -4.77 -7.00 14.95
C VAL A 214 -5.21 -8.43 14.65
N ASN A 215 -6.26 -8.93 15.33
CA ASN A 215 -6.61 -10.36 15.35
C ASN A 215 -7.49 -10.82 14.19
N ASP A 216 -8.28 -9.93 13.60
CA ASP A 216 -9.26 -10.32 12.58
C ASP A 216 -8.90 -9.72 11.21
N VAL A 217 -8.61 -8.42 11.14
CA VAL A 217 -8.38 -7.74 9.86
C VAL A 217 -6.99 -8.04 9.28
N ASP A 218 -5.93 -7.78 10.05
CA ASP A 218 -4.54 -7.99 9.63
C ASP A 218 -4.16 -9.49 9.59
N HIS A 219 -4.73 -10.30 10.48
CA HIS A 219 -4.50 -11.73 10.50
C HIS A 219 -5.10 -12.46 9.30
N GLN A 220 -6.31 -12.08 8.87
CA GLN A 220 -6.91 -12.61 7.64
C GLN A 220 -6.07 -12.23 6.42
N SER A 221 -5.62 -10.98 6.28
CA SER A 221 -4.82 -10.55 5.13
C SER A 221 -3.47 -11.28 5.05
N ARG A 222 -2.81 -11.56 6.18
CA ARG A 222 -1.62 -12.41 6.26
C ARG A 222 -1.88 -13.87 5.89
N TYR A 223 -3.02 -14.44 6.33
CA TYR A 223 -3.39 -15.83 6.04
C TYR A 223 -3.69 -16.05 4.54
N PHE A 224 -4.46 -15.14 3.94
CA PHE A 224 -4.74 -15.17 2.50
C PHE A 224 -3.47 -14.99 1.65
N SER A 225 -2.55 -14.11 2.09
CA SER A 225 -1.25 -13.90 1.41
C SER A 225 -0.34 -15.13 1.47
N ARG A 226 -0.42 -15.95 2.53
CA ARG A 226 0.39 -17.18 2.67
C ARG A 226 -0.16 -18.37 1.89
N LYS A 227 -1.49 -18.52 1.73
CA LYS A 227 -2.09 -19.63 0.98
C LYS A 227 -2.21 -19.37 -0.52
N ASN A 228 -2.27 -18.11 -0.96
CA ASN A 228 -2.42 -17.75 -2.37
C ASN A 228 -1.39 -16.70 -2.80
N SER A 229 -0.16 -17.13 -3.09
CA SER A 229 0.93 -16.27 -3.60
C SER A 229 0.67 -15.64 -4.98
N MET A 230 -0.55 -15.70 -5.52
CA MET A 230 -0.92 -15.10 -6.82
C MET A 230 -2.25 -14.34 -6.86
N LYS A 231 -3.04 -14.28 -5.78
CA LYS A 231 -4.23 -13.42 -5.77
C LYS A 231 -3.97 -12.26 -4.83
N LYS A 232 -3.70 -11.09 -5.43
CA LYS A 232 -3.88 -9.77 -4.80
C LYS A 232 -5.13 -9.84 -3.93
N GLY A 233 -5.04 -9.40 -2.67
CA GLY A 233 -6.20 -9.27 -1.79
C GLY A 233 -7.39 -8.68 -2.56
N THR A 234 -8.59 -9.19 -2.31
CA THR A 234 -9.79 -8.62 -2.90
C THR A 234 -9.82 -7.13 -2.56
N LYS A 235 -10.25 -6.27 -3.49
CA LYS A 235 -10.27 -4.81 -3.29
C LYS A 235 -10.98 -4.40 -1.98
N GLU A 236 -11.94 -5.22 -1.53
CA GLU A 236 -12.68 -5.06 -0.29
C GLU A 236 -11.82 -5.26 0.97
N SER A 237 -10.90 -6.22 1.00
CA SER A 237 -10.04 -6.44 2.18
C SER A 237 -9.08 -5.25 2.40
N THR A 238 -8.52 -4.71 1.31
CA THR A 238 -7.68 -3.50 1.35
C THR A 238 -8.48 -2.24 1.70
N LEU A 239 -9.78 -2.21 1.40
CA LEU A 239 -10.64 -1.08 1.76
C LEU A 239 -10.98 -1.11 3.26
N MET A 240 -11.29 -2.29 3.80
CA MET A 240 -11.54 -2.47 5.23
C MET A 240 -10.32 -2.09 6.08
N GLU A 241 -9.11 -2.57 5.73
CA GLU A 241 -7.86 -2.19 6.40
C GLU A 241 -7.73 -0.66 6.52
N LYS A 242 -7.94 0.08 5.42
CA LYS A 242 -7.82 1.54 5.39
C LYS A 242 -8.78 2.27 6.31
N TYR A 243 -10.02 1.78 6.47
CA TYR A 243 -10.98 2.43 7.35
C TYR A 243 -10.60 2.29 8.82
N PHE A 244 -10.11 1.12 9.21
CA PHE A 244 -9.59 0.92 10.56
C PHE A 244 -8.31 1.72 10.80
N GLU A 245 -7.38 1.73 9.86
CA GLU A 245 -6.19 2.57 9.93
C GLU A 245 -6.59 4.04 10.16
N ALA A 246 -7.53 4.56 9.38
CA ALA A 246 -8.03 5.92 9.51
C ALA A 246 -8.62 6.21 10.91
N PHE A 247 -9.39 5.28 11.47
CA PHE A 247 -9.92 5.41 12.84
C PHE A 247 -8.79 5.38 13.88
N LEU A 248 -7.92 4.36 13.82
CA LEU A 248 -6.86 4.13 14.80
C LEU A 248 -5.86 5.29 14.84
N THR A 249 -5.51 5.84 13.67
CA THR A 249 -4.57 6.96 13.57
C THR A 249 -5.22 8.34 13.66
N HIS A 250 -6.54 8.42 13.86
CA HIS A 250 -7.22 9.71 13.92
C HIS A 250 -6.69 10.55 15.10
N PRO A 251 -6.41 11.86 14.93
CA PRO A 251 -5.84 12.70 15.99
C PRO A 251 -6.63 12.69 17.31
N ILE A 252 -7.97 12.59 17.24
CA ILE A 252 -8.84 12.53 18.43
C ILE A 252 -8.56 11.31 19.32
N ASN A 253 -8.12 10.21 18.71
CA ASN A 253 -7.86 8.94 19.38
C ASN A 253 -6.42 8.86 19.91
N ARG A 254 -5.56 9.82 19.56
CA ARG A 254 -4.14 9.80 19.96
C ARG A 254 -3.95 9.72 21.47
N LYS A 255 -4.84 10.32 22.24
CA LYS A 255 -4.84 10.29 23.72
C LYS A 255 -4.95 8.88 24.32
N HIS A 256 -5.43 7.90 23.56
CA HIS A 256 -5.59 6.51 24.01
C HIS A 256 -4.39 5.63 23.67
N VAL A 257 -3.48 6.11 22.81
CA VAL A 257 -2.33 5.31 22.34
C VAL A 257 -1.26 5.25 23.42
N ASP A 258 -1.01 4.04 23.93
CA ASP A 258 0.13 3.76 24.80
C ASP A 258 1.11 2.82 24.09
N PHE A 259 2.16 3.39 23.51
CA PHE A 259 3.19 2.61 22.82
C PHE A 259 3.95 1.67 23.74
N LYS A 260 4.11 1.98 25.03
CA LYS A 260 4.79 1.06 25.97
C LYS A 260 3.96 -0.20 26.15
N GLN A 261 2.63 -0.06 26.19
CA GLN A 261 1.72 -1.20 26.27
C GLN A 261 1.65 -1.98 24.94
N LEU A 262 1.53 -1.28 23.80
CA LEU A 262 1.43 -1.93 22.48
C LEU A 262 2.70 -2.73 22.14
N CYS A 263 3.88 -2.24 22.51
CA CYS A 263 5.15 -2.89 22.22
C CYS A 263 5.47 -4.11 23.09
N ILE A 264 4.58 -4.52 23.99
CA ILE A 264 4.74 -5.78 24.74
C ILE A 264 4.62 -7.00 23.82
N SER A 265 3.87 -6.89 22.71
CA SER A 265 3.68 -7.96 21.73
C SER A 265 4.03 -7.50 20.31
N ASN A 266 4.75 -8.35 19.57
CA ASN A 266 5.07 -8.13 18.16
C ASN A 266 3.84 -8.27 17.24
N MET A 267 2.72 -8.81 17.74
CA MET A 267 1.47 -8.90 17.00
C MET A 267 0.91 -7.51 16.66
N ASN A 268 1.20 -6.52 17.52
CA ASN A 268 0.75 -5.14 17.37
C ASN A 268 1.54 -4.33 16.32
N ILE A 269 2.56 -4.90 15.64
CA ILE A 269 3.38 -4.19 14.65
C ILE A 269 2.52 -3.51 13.58
N SER A 270 1.45 -4.17 13.12
CA SER A 270 0.56 -3.68 12.07
C SER A 270 -0.23 -2.44 12.46
N VAL A 271 -0.45 -2.22 13.76
CA VAL A 271 -1.06 -1.02 14.33
C VAL A 271 0.02 0.03 14.56
N ILE A 272 1.10 -0.36 15.25
CA ILE A 272 2.19 0.56 15.64
C ILE A 272 2.72 1.30 14.42
N ARG A 273 3.05 0.58 13.35
CA ARG A 273 3.69 1.14 12.13
C ARG A 273 2.88 2.23 11.42
N GLN A 274 1.58 2.33 11.68
CA GLN A 274 0.66 3.26 11.02
C GLN A 274 0.78 4.67 11.58
N PHE A 275 1.24 4.82 12.82
CA PHE A 275 1.25 6.12 13.49
C PHE A 275 2.34 7.04 12.97
N GLU A 276 2.00 8.33 12.92
CA GLU A 276 3.00 9.39 13.00
C GLU A 276 3.43 9.54 14.46
N TYR A 277 4.75 9.57 14.69
CA TYR A 277 5.30 9.65 16.03
C TYR A 277 5.75 11.07 16.39
N THR A 278 5.87 11.31 17.68
CA THR A 278 6.67 12.40 18.26
C THR A 278 8.13 11.98 18.43
N GLU A 279 9.02 12.94 18.67
CA GLU A 279 10.45 12.69 18.90
C GLU A 279 10.70 11.74 20.10
N GLU A 280 9.92 11.91 21.17
CA GLU A 280 10.01 11.08 22.38
C GLU A 280 9.58 9.64 22.10
N GLU A 281 8.46 9.47 21.39
CA GLU A 281 7.93 8.15 21.03
C GLU A 281 8.88 7.41 20.08
N ILE A 282 9.36 8.06 19.02
CA ILE A 282 10.27 7.40 18.08
C ILE A 282 11.59 7.02 18.75
N SER A 283 12.10 7.86 19.67
CA SER A 283 13.32 7.58 20.43
C SER A 283 13.16 6.31 21.28
N TYR A 284 12.00 6.15 21.94
CA TYR A 284 11.67 4.92 22.65
C TYR A 284 11.53 3.73 21.69
N LEU A 285 10.75 3.86 20.62
CA LEU A 285 10.46 2.77 19.69
C LEU A 285 11.71 2.26 18.96
N LYS A 286 12.68 3.11 18.65
CA LYS A 286 13.99 2.71 18.10
C LYS A 286 14.77 1.76 19.03
N THR A 287 14.49 1.74 20.33
CA THR A 287 15.13 0.81 21.29
C THR A 287 14.56 -0.61 21.22
N ILE A 288 13.43 -0.82 20.54
CA ILE A 288 12.72 -2.10 20.49
C ILE A 288 13.14 -2.89 19.24
N PRO A 289 13.85 -4.03 19.39
CA PRO A 289 14.52 -4.69 18.26
C PRO A 289 13.57 -5.10 17.12
N PHE A 290 12.40 -5.66 17.43
CA PHE A 290 11.47 -6.15 16.43
C PHE A 290 10.73 -5.04 15.66
N LEU A 291 10.83 -3.78 16.08
CA LEU A 291 10.18 -2.65 15.41
C LEU A 291 11.07 -1.93 14.40
N ARG A 292 12.39 -2.15 14.46
CA ARG A 292 13.38 -1.33 13.75
C ARG A 292 13.07 -1.12 12.27
N GLU A 293 12.61 -2.16 11.58
CA GLU A 293 12.30 -2.15 10.14
C GLU A 293 10.88 -1.67 9.80
N HIS A 294 10.02 -1.44 10.80
CA HIS A 294 8.61 -1.14 10.62
C HIS A 294 8.24 0.32 10.91
N LEU A 295 9.10 1.07 11.63
CA LEU A 295 8.81 2.46 12.03
C LEU A 295 8.75 3.44 10.85
N LEU A 296 9.32 3.06 9.70
CA LEU A 296 9.33 3.86 8.47
C LEU A 296 8.16 3.57 7.52
N TYR A 297 7.22 2.71 7.92
CA TYR A 297 6.03 2.43 7.12
C TYR A 297 5.22 3.70 6.86
N ASN A 298 4.96 4.50 7.91
CA ASN A 298 4.39 5.83 7.75
C ASN A 298 5.47 6.84 7.32
N HIS A 299 5.35 7.36 6.10
CA HIS A 299 6.33 8.27 5.49
C HIS A 299 6.51 9.60 6.25
N ASN A 300 5.54 10.03 7.06
CA ASN A 300 5.69 11.24 7.88
C ASN A 300 6.80 11.08 8.93
N ASN A 301 7.18 9.84 9.26
CA ASN A 301 8.24 9.55 10.22
C ASN A 301 9.66 9.64 9.63
N PHE A 302 9.81 9.83 8.31
CA PHE A 302 11.12 10.03 7.69
C PHE A 302 11.91 11.20 8.30
N LYS A 303 11.23 12.19 8.89
CA LYS A 303 11.87 13.32 9.58
C LYS A 303 12.79 12.89 10.74
N PHE A 304 12.54 11.75 11.37
CA PHE A 304 13.30 11.24 12.53
C PHE A 304 14.52 10.38 12.18
N TYR A 305 14.83 10.23 10.89
CA TYR A 305 15.89 9.36 10.41
C TYR A 305 16.76 10.09 9.40
N THR A 306 18.07 10.00 9.53
CA THR A 306 18.99 10.39 8.47
C THR A 306 18.83 9.49 7.25
N ILE A 307 19.16 9.97 6.05
CA ILE A 307 19.12 9.12 4.84
C ILE A 307 20.03 7.88 4.99
N GLN A 308 21.16 8.02 5.68
CA GLN A 308 22.06 6.91 5.99
C GLN A 308 21.37 5.82 6.83
N GLU A 309 20.68 6.19 7.93
CA GLU A 309 19.93 5.23 8.75
C GLU A 309 18.86 4.50 7.93
N ILE A 310 18.19 5.19 7.00
CA ILE A 310 17.14 4.59 6.15
C ILE A 310 17.75 3.57 5.18
N ILE A 311 18.88 3.91 4.56
CA ILE A 311 19.61 3.03 3.63
C ILE A 311 20.06 1.74 4.35
N GLU A 312 20.52 1.85 5.59
CA GLU A 312 20.98 0.71 6.40
C GLU A 312 19.88 -0.31 6.72
N LEU A 313 18.60 0.09 6.65
CA LEU A 313 17.46 -0.81 6.84
C LEU A 313 17.16 -1.68 5.59
N GLY A 314 17.82 -1.42 4.46
CA GLY A 314 17.79 -2.31 3.28
C GLY A 314 16.49 -2.33 2.47
N ASN A 315 15.47 -1.54 2.84
CA ASN A 315 14.23 -1.43 2.07
C ASN A 315 14.34 -0.32 1.01
N TYR A 316 14.46 -0.73 -0.26
CA TYR A 316 14.59 0.18 -1.39
C TYR A 316 13.37 1.07 -1.59
N GLU A 317 12.16 0.55 -1.44
CA GLU A 317 10.95 1.33 -1.64
C GLU A 317 10.87 2.48 -0.63
N VAL A 318 11.09 2.15 0.64
CA VAL A 318 11.17 3.12 1.73
C VAL A 318 12.28 4.14 1.49
N THR A 319 13.45 3.69 1.03
CA THR A 319 14.59 4.58 0.73
C THR A 319 14.25 5.58 -0.36
N ILE A 320 13.66 5.13 -1.48
CA ILE A 320 13.29 6.01 -2.60
C ILE A 320 12.22 7.01 -2.15
N ASN A 321 11.20 6.56 -1.42
CA ASN A 321 10.16 7.45 -0.87
C ASN A 321 10.75 8.49 0.09
N ALA A 322 11.71 8.11 0.93
CA ALA A 322 12.39 9.03 1.84
C ALA A 322 13.24 10.08 1.08
N ILE A 323 13.98 9.65 0.06
CA ILE A 323 14.74 10.55 -0.82
C ILE A 323 13.84 11.61 -1.46
N LEU A 324 12.64 11.21 -1.88
CA LEU A 324 11.68 12.11 -2.51
C LEU A 324 11.03 13.08 -1.51
N ALA A 325 10.75 12.62 -0.29
CA ALA A 325 10.04 13.39 0.72
C ALA A 325 10.91 14.40 1.48
N LYS A 326 12.21 14.14 1.63
CA LYS A 326 13.10 14.96 2.48
C LYS A 326 13.85 16.03 1.68
N PRO A 327 14.15 17.21 2.27
CA PRO A 327 15.24 18.04 1.78
C PRO A 327 16.56 17.28 1.94
N LEU A 328 17.43 17.34 0.93
CA LEU A 328 18.69 16.58 0.92
C LEU A 328 19.87 17.54 1.11
N THR A 329 20.81 17.18 1.97
CA THR A 329 22.11 17.88 2.04
C THR A 329 23.09 17.33 1.00
N PRO A 330 24.16 18.08 0.64
CA PRO A 330 25.20 17.59 -0.27
C PRO A 330 25.85 16.26 0.17
N GLU A 331 26.00 16.06 1.48
CA GLU A 331 26.54 14.83 2.07
C GLU A 331 25.58 13.65 1.84
N GLU A 332 24.28 13.86 2.06
CA GLU A 332 23.24 12.84 1.83
C GLU A 332 23.13 12.46 0.35
N ILE A 333 23.26 13.45 -0.55
CA ILE A 333 23.32 13.20 -2.00
C ILE A 333 24.48 12.26 -2.33
N THR A 334 25.66 12.49 -1.74
CA THR A 334 26.83 11.63 -1.94
C THR A 334 26.56 10.20 -1.47
N VAL A 335 25.96 10.04 -0.29
CA VAL A 335 25.56 8.74 0.25
C VAL A 335 24.59 8.01 -0.68
N ILE A 336 23.53 8.69 -1.15
CA ILE A 336 22.53 8.14 -2.08
C ILE A 336 23.20 7.63 -3.36
N LYS A 337 24.13 8.40 -3.93
CA LYS A 337 24.86 8.00 -5.14
C LYS A 337 25.65 6.72 -4.94
N VAL A 338 26.39 6.63 -3.83
CA VAL A 338 27.21 5.45 -3.51
C VAL A 338 26.33 4.22 -3.33
N PHE A 339 25.18 4.38 -2.66
CA PHE A 339 24.21 3.32 -2.45
C PHE A 339 23.57 2.83 -3.77
N LEU A 340 23.11 3.73 -4.63
CA LEU A 340 22.38 3.36 -5.85
C LEU A 340 23.27 2.84 -6.97
N ARG A 341 24.52 3.31 -7.06
CA ARG A 341 25.41 3.03 -8.21
C ARG A 341 25.66 1.52 -8.47
N PRO A 342 26.01 0.68 -7.47
CA PRO A 342 26.20 -0.75 -7.70
C PRO A 342 24.95 -1.41 -8.26
N LYS A 343 23.78 -1.05 -7.72
CA LYS A 343 22.51 -1.61 -8.18
C LYS A 343 22.22 -1.22 -9.62
N ILE A 344 22.30 0.07 -9.94
CA ILE A 344 22.09 0.58 -11.32
C ILE A 344 23.02 -0.14 -12.30
N LEU A 345 24.30 -0.33 -11.95
CA LEU A 345 25.24 -1.04 -12.82
C LEU A 345 24.82 -2.49 -13.06
N VAL A 346 24.32 -3.19 -12.04
CA VAL A 346 23.75 -4.54 -12.21
C VAL A 346 22.51 -4.49 -13.12
N MET A 347 21.61 -3.52 -12.95
CA MET A 347 20.43 -3.35 -13.83
C MET A 347 20.81 -3.10 -15.30
N MET A 348 21.92 -2.37 -15.52
CA MET A 348 22.44 -2.10 -16.87
C MET A 348 23.09 -3.33 -17.51
N GLN A 349 23.59 -4.28 -16.72
CA GLN A 349 24.23 -5.50 -17.20
C GLN A 349 23.22 -6.62 -17.46
N ILE A 350 22.18 -6.71 -16.61
CA ILE A 350 21.13 -7.73 -16.72
C ILE A 350 20.00 -7.18 -17.59
N ASN A 351 20.03 -7.51 -18.88
CA ASN A 351 19.05 -7.08 -19.88
C ASN A 351 17.61 -7.66 -19.69
N ASP A 352 17.34 -8.25 -18.52
CA ASP A 352 16.17 -9.11 -18.23
C ASP A 352 15.38 -8.64 -16.98
N GLN A 353 15.66 -7.43 -16.48
CA GLN A 353 14.88 -6.87 -15.36
C GLN A 353 13.58 -6.24 -15.83
N SER A 354 12.53 -6.37 -15.02
CA SER A 354 11.21 -5.80 -15.33
C SER A 354 11.27 -4.28 -15.46
N ASP A 355 10.66 -3.73 -16.51
CA ASP A 355 10.54 -2.27 -16.72
C ASP A 355 10.02 -1.55 -15.46
N SER A 356 9.21 -2.23 -14.63
CA SER A 356 8.66 -1.72 -13.39
C SER A 356 9.72 -1.24 -12.39
N GLU A 357 10.78 -2.03 -12.13
CA GLU A 357 11.82 -1.65 -11.17
C GLU A 357 12.62 -0.44 -11.66
N LYS A 358 12.89 -0.40 -12.97
CA LYS A 358 13.55 0.72 -13.63
C LYS A 358 12.70 1.99 -13.53
N PHE A 359 11.39 1.90 -13.80
CA PHE A 359 10.45 3.01 -13.65
C PHE A 359 10.37 3.51 -12.20
N PHE A 360 10.34 2.61 -11.23
CA PHE A 360 10.31 2.98 -9.82
C PHE A 360 11.59 3.71 -9.40
N MET A 361 12.77 3.16 -9.71
CA MET A 361 14.04 3.80 -9.36
C MET A 361 14.22 5.15 -10.06
N ARG A 362 13.72 5.30 -11.29
CA ARG A 362 13.77 6.54 -12.07
C ARG A 362 13.09 7.71 -11.36
N THR A 363 12.15 7.46 -10.45
CA THR A 363 11.42 8.52 -9.73
C THR A 363 12.33 9.44 -8.93
N ILE A 364 13.51 8.98 -8.48
CA ILE A 364 14.51 9.83 -7.78
C ILE A 364 14.90 11.06 -8.61
N PHE A 365 14.83 10.96 -9.93
CA PHE A 365 15.16 12.04 -10.85
C PHE A 365 14.08 13.13 -10.96
N LYS A 366 13.00 13.04 -10.16
CA LYS A 366 12.21 14.24 -9.84
C LYS A 366 13.05 15.30 -9.12
N ARG A 367 14.10 14.89 -8.40
CA ARG A 367 15.04 15.77 -7.71
C ARG A 367 16.18 16.16 -8.66
N LYS A 368 16.25 17.44 -9.04
CA LYS A 368 17.26 17.95 -9.98
C LYS A 368 18.68 17.87 -9.43
N GLU A 369 18.82 18.11 -8.13
CA GLU A 369 20.07 18.00 -7.39
C GLU A 369 20.65 16.58 -7.45
N LEU A 370 19.81 15.54 -7.52
CA LEU A 370 20.28 14.18 -7.76
C LEU A 370 20.61 13.96 -9.23
N CYS A 371 19.79 14.45 -10.17
CA CYS A 371 20.05 14.30 -11.61
C CYS A 371 21.46 14.79 -12.01
N ASN A 372 21.86 15.96 -11.51
CA ASN A 372 23.15 16.60 -11.83
C ASN A 372 24.36 15.77 -11.42
N GLU A 373 24.16 14.82 -10.51
CA GLU A 373 25.23 14.10 -9.85
C GLU A 373 25.51 12.74 -10.49
N PHE A 374 24.59 12.23 -11.32
CA PHE A 374 24.76 10.96 -12.02
C PHE A 374 25.43 11.16 -13.39
N PRO A 375 26.31 10.22 -13.82
CA PRO A 375 26.97 10.30 -15.11
C PRO A 375 25.99 10.10 -16.27
N ASN A 376 26.31 10.71 -17.41
CA ASN A 376 25.48 10.71 -18.62
C ASN A 376 25.03 9.32 -19.08
N ASN A 377 25.87 8.28 -18.94
CA ASN A 377 25.52 6.91 -19.31
C ASN A 377 24.38 6.32 -18.45
N ILE A 378 24.35 6.64 -17.15
CA ILE A 378 23.27 6.23 -16.24
C ILE A 378 21.99 7.01 -16.57
N LEU A 379 22.11 8.33 -16.77
CA LEU A 379 20.98 9.17 -17.14
C LEU A 379 20.35 8.71 -18.46
N LEU A 380 21.17 8.38 -19.48
CA LEU A 380 20.73 7.80 -20.75
C LEU A 380 19.99 6.47 -20.57
N TYR A 381 20.48 5.60 -19.69
CA TYR A 381 19.81 4.33 -19.38
C TYR A 381 18.40 4.56 -18.83
N PHE A 382 18.22 5.50 -17.89
CA PHE A 382 16.90 5.82 -17.36
C PHE A 382 16.03 6.67 -18.29
N PHE A 383 16.63 7.39 -19.22
CA PHE A 383 15.93 8.19 -20.21
C PHE A 383 15.27 7.35 -21.32
N ILE A 384 15.88 6.22 -21.69
CA ILE A 384 15.43 5.33 -22.77
C ILE A 384 14.89 4.04 -22.11
N PRO A 385 13.57 3.70 -22.12
CA PRO A 385 12.59 3.86 -23.19
C PRO A 385 11.22 4.35 -22.66
N VAL A 386 11.06 5.66 -22.44
CA VAL A 386 9.82 6.19 -21.86
C VAL A 386 8.77 6.48 -22.93
N VAL A 387 7.55 5.98 -22.75
CA VAL A 387 6.39 6.21 -23.64
C VAL A 387 5.83 7.64 -23.48
N THR A 388 6.04 8.27 -22.32
CA THR A 388 5.48 9.57 -21.91
C THR A 388 6.56 10.57 -21.48
N PHE A 389 6.39 11.85 -21.82
CA PHE A 389 7.31 12.91 -21.36
C PHE A 389 6.81 13.50 -20.03
N ASP A 390 7.33 12.97 -18.93
CA ASP A 390 7.01 13.35 -17.55
C ASP A 390 8.08 14.30 -16.94
N GLU A 391 7.97 14.57 -15.64
CA GLU A 391 8.85 15.47 -14.90
C GLU A 391 10.28 14.91 -14.82
N GLU A 392 10.42 13.61 -14.55
CA GLU A 392 11.69 12.90 -14.51
C GLU A 392 12.40 12.97 -15.86
N CYS A 393 11.68 12.75 -16.96
CA CYS A 393 12.19 12.92 -18.33
C CYS A 393 12.71 14.34 -18.54
N SER A 394 11.94 15.34 -18.10
CA SER A 394 12.29 16.74 -18.27
C SER A 394 13.59 17.08 -17.53
N ASN A 395 13.72 16.62 -16.28
CA ASN A 395 14.92 16.84 -15.47
C ASN A 395 16.15 16.11 -16.03
N ILE A 396 16.00 14.83 -16.39
CA ILE A 396 17.08 14.04 -17.00
C ILE A 396 17.54 14.70 -18.31
N LEU A 397 16.59 15.12 -19.16
CA LEU A 397 16.92 15.74 -20.45
C LEU A 397 17.59 17.10 -20.28
N ASP A 398 17.18 17.91 -19.30
CA ASP A 398 17.81 19.22 -19.01
C ASP A 398 19.30 19.04 -18.69
N VAL A 399 19.64 18.04 -17.87
CA VAL A 399 21.04 17.69 -17.56
C VAL A 399 21.78 17.19 -18.80
N LEU A 400 21.19 16.23 -19.52
CA LEU A 400 21.80 15.64 -20.72
C LEU A 400 22.08 16.66 -21.83
N ILE A 401 21.20 17.65 -22.03
CA ILE A 401 21.40 18.71 -23.04
C ILE A 401 22.61 19.59 -22.69
N THR A 402 22.83 19.84 -21.40
CA THR A 402 23.97 20.66 -20.95
C THR A 402 25.27 19.87 -20.76
N GLY A 403 25.19 18.54 -20.76
CA GLY A 403 26.31 17.65 -20.53
C GLY A 403 27.16 17.39 -21.77
N ASP A 404 28.35 16.82 -21.55
CA ASP A 404 29.22 16.37 -22.63
C ASP A 404 28.74 15.00 -23.16
N LEU A 405 28.02 15.03 -24.28
CA LEU A 405 27.50 13.86 -24.97
C LEU A 405 28.12 13.75 -26.37
N ALA A 406 28.46 12.52 -26.77
CA ALA A 406 28.84 12.23 -28.13
C ALA A 406 27.69 12.53 -29.10
N ASP A 407 28.00 12.91 -30.33
CA ASP A 407 27.00 13.24 -31.35
C ASP A 407 26.03 12.08 -31.63
N GLU A 408 26.48 10.83 -31.53
CA GLU A 408 25.58 9.68 -31.65
C GLU A 408 24.54 9.63 -30.52
N GLN A 409 24.94 9.94 -29.28
CA GLN A 409 24.04 9.91 -28.13
C GLN A 409 23.01 11.04 -28.22
N LYS A 410 23.46 12.24 -28.62
CA LYS A 410 22.57 13.39 -28.88
C LYS A 410 21.56 13.06 -29.97
N PHE A 411 22.01 12.51 -31.10
CA PHE A 411 21.13 12.06 -32.18
C PHE A 411 20.07 11.08 -31.67
N ASP A 412 20.49 10.05 -30.92
CA ASP A 412 19.60 9.01 -30.41
C ASP A 412 18.51 9.54 -29.46
N ILE A 413 18.87 10.46 -28.56
CA ILE A 413 17.92 11.15 -27.66
C ILE A 413 16.84 11.83 -28.51
N PHE A 414 17.25 12.72 -29.41
CA PHE A 414 16.34 13.57 -30.18
C PHE A 414 15.51 12.80 -31.22
N MET A 415 15.94 11.60 -31.58
CA MET A 415 15.16 10.64 -32.38
C MET A 415 14.13 9.84 -31.58
N LYS A 416 14.30 9.69 -30.26
CA LYS A 416 13.45 8.83 -29.42
C LYS A 416 12.45 9.62 -28.57
N ILE A 417 12.73 10.88 -28.24
CA ILE A 417 11.77 11.69 -27.47
C ILE A 417 10.41 11.79 -28.17
N PRO A 418 9.29 11.75 -27.40
CA PRO A 418 7.95 11.90 -27.94
C PRO A 418 7.71 13.33 -28.45
N ILE A 419 6.71 13.51 -29.31
CA ILE A 419 6.38 14.79 -29.95
C ILE A 419 5.07 15.40 -29.39
N ASN A 420 4.73 15.07 -28.14
CA ASN A 420 3.55 15.63 -27.47
C ASN A 420 3.77 17.10 -27.06
N GLN A 421 2.70 17.79 -26.65
CA GLN A 421 2.76 19.22 -26.32
C GLN A 421 3.76 19.55 -25.20
N LYS A 422 3.81 18.74 -24.13
CA LYS A 422 4.76 18.95 -23.02
C LYS A 422 6.21 18.93 -23.49
N THR A 423 6.57 17.98 -24.37
CA THR A 423 7.92 17.93 -24.94
C THR A 423 8.21 19.15 -25.82
N LYS A 424 7.24 19.59 -26.63
CA LYS A 424 7.39 20.79 -27.47
C LYS A 424 7.69 22.03 -26.64
N ASP A 425 6.91 22.25 -25.58
CA ASP A 425 7.09 23.39 -24.67
C ASP A 425 8.45 23.35 -23.95
N PHE A 426 8.88 22.15 -23.53
CA PHE A 426 10.20 21.95 -22.95
C PHE A 426 11.32 22.29 -23.92
N ILE A 427 11.29 21.76 -25.15
CA ILE A 427 12.34 22.03 -26.16
C ILE A 427 12.38 23.52 -26.52
N LEU A 428 11.23 24.16 -26.72
CA LEU A 428 11.16 25.59 -27.05
C LEU A 428 11.76 26.47 -25.94
N SER A 429 11.46 26.15 -24.67
CA SER A 429 11.99 26.91 -23.53
C SER A 429 13.48 26.70 -23.28
N ARG A 430 14.11 25.67 -23.89
CA ARG A 430 15.56 25.40 -23.80
C ARG A 430 16.29 25.58 -25.13
N LYS A 431 15.65 26.13 -26.17
CA LYS A 431 16.19 26.18 -27.54
C LYS A 431 17.64 26.70 -27.62
N GLU A 432 17.98 27.71 -26.83
CA GLU A 432 19.32 28.34 -26.85
C GLU A 432 20.42 27.42 -26.29
N LYS A 433 20.06 26.42 -25.49
CA LYS A 433 21.01 25.45 -24.89
C LYS A 433 21.18 24.19 -25.73
N ILE A 434 20.33 23.97 -26.72
CA ILE A 434 20.28 22.72 -27.49
C ILE A 434 21.10 22.89 -28.77
N ASP A 435 21.88 21.87 -29.11
CA ASP A 435 22.60 21.82 -30.39
C ASP A 435 21.64 22.02 -31.58
N LYS A 436 22.02 22.91 -32.50
CA LYS A 436 21.17 23.26 -33.65
C LYS A 436 20.84 22.06 -34.54
N SER A 437 21.75 21.09 -34.68
CA SER A 437 21.49 19.85 -35.43
C SER A 437 20.43 18.98 -34.75
N CYS A 438 20.43 18.93 -33.41
CA CYS A 438 19.39 18.26 -32.63
C CYS A 438 18.02 18.95 -32.78
N LEU A 439 18.00 20.29 -32.76
CA LEU A 439 16.78 21.05 -33.00
C LEU A 439 16.23 20.84 -34.42
N ILE A 440 17.09 20.70 -35.43
CA ILE A 440 16.68 20.35 -36.81
C ILE A 440 15.97 18.99 -36.83
N ILE A 441 16.55 17.98 -36.16
CA ILE A 441 15.95 16.62 -36.07
C ILE A 441 14.58 16.67 -35.43
N PHE A 442 14.47 17.35 -34.29
CA PHE A 442 13.19 17.46 -33.59
C PHE A 442 12.16 18.26 -34.39
N SER A 443 12.58 19.37 -35.03
CA SER A 443 11.75 20.19 -35.92
C SER A 443 11.14 19.36 -37.05
N ALA A 444 11.95 18.52 -37.70
CA ALA A 444 11.49 17.65 -38.77
C ALA A 444 10.49 16.59 -38.27
N ARG A 445 10.76 15.95 -37.12
CA ARG A 445 9.85 14.95 -36.53
C ARG A 445 8.54 15.54 -36.02
N ALA A 446 8.60 16.71 -35.40
CA ALA A 446 7.45 17.36 -34.78
C ALA A 446 6.64 18.22 -35.76
N SER A 447 7.12 18.40 -37.00
CA SER A 447 6.57 19.33 -38.00
C SER A 447 6.44 20.76 -37.43
N MET A 448 7.53 21.29 -36.87
CA MET A 448 7.60 22.62 -36.25
C MET A 448 8.79 23.42 -36.79
N HIS A 449 8.64 24.73 -36.90
CA HIS A 449 9.73 25.64 -37.24
C HIS A 449 10.39 26.18 -35.96
N ILE A 450 11.43 25.50 -35.48
CA ILE A 450 12.16 25.89 -34.25
C ILE A 450 13.49 26.58 -34.58
N VAL A 451 14.10 26.21 -35.72
CA VAL A 451 15.38 26.76 -36.20
C VAL A 451 15.16 27.70 -37.38
N GLU A 452 16.04 28.68 -37.52
CA GLU A 452 16.03 29.58 -38.67
C GLU A 452 16.38 28.83 -39.96
N LYS A 453 15.65 29.16 -41.02
CA LYS A 453 16.07 28.87 -42.39
C LYS A 453 17.46 29.44 -42.61
N GLY A 454 18.42 28.63 -43.03
CA GLY A 454 19.82 29.01 -43.03
C GLY A 454 20.70 28.26 -42.03
N THR A 455 20.12 27.43 -41.15
CA THR A 455 20.90 26.80 -40.08
C THR A 455 21.69 25.57 -40.56
N PRO A 456 23.04 25.53 -40.50
CA PRO A 456 23.82 24.38 -40.94
C PRO A 456 23.57 23.16 -40.05
N ILE A 457 23.51 21.97 -40.64
CA ILE A 457 23.46 20.68 -39.92
C ILE A 457 24.85 20.03 -39.91
N GLY A 458 25.23 19.44 -38.77
CA GLY A 458 26.48 18.68 -38.67
C GLY A 458 26.46 17.40 -39.51
N ASP A 459 27.60 17.05 -40.12
CA ASP A 459 27.73 15.93 -41.06
C ASP A 459 27.31 14.57 -40.46
N ILE A 460 27.61 14.34 -39.18
CA ILE A 460 27.24 13.11 -38.46
C ILE A 460 25.71 12.99 -38.35
N TYR A 461 25.05 14.07 -37.95
CA TYR A 461 23.59 14.13 -37.84
C TYR A 461 22.94 13.94 -39.20
N PHE A 462 23.47 14.62 -40.23
CA PHE A 462 23.01 14.46 -41.61
C PHE A 462 23.07 13.00 -42.03
N ALA A 463 24.24 12.36 -41.98
CA ALA A 463 24.42 10.96 -42.39
C ALA A 463 23.49 9.99 -41.63
N ARG A 464 23.27 10.24 -40.33
CA ARG A 464 22.42 9.41 -39.47
C ARG A 464 20.93 9.57 -39.75
N ILE A 465 20.42 10.77 -40.01
CA ILE A 465 19.01 10.98 -40.38
C ILE A 465 18.61 10.08 -41.56
N PHE A 466 19.48 9.93 -42.57
CA PHE A 466 19.22 9.06 -43.72
C PHE A 466 19.26 7.57 -43.39
N SER A 467 20.06 7.17 -42.41
CA SER A 467 20.12 5.77 -41.99
C SER A 467 18.86 5.28 -41.27
N VAL A 468 17.93 6.20 -40.93
CA VAL A 468 16.70 5.90 -40.15
C VAL A 468 15.43 6.45 -40.84
N LEU A 469 15.46 6.61 -42.17
CA LEU A 469 14.40 7.23 -42.99
C LEU A 469 12.99 6.70 -42.72
N ASP A 470 12.84 5.41 -42.42
CA ASP A 470 11.53 4.80 -42.16
C ASP A 470 10.81 5.34 -40.92
N ARG A 471 11.51 6.07 -40.03
CA ARG A 471 10.97 6.60 -38.77
C ARG A 471 10.62 8.09 -38.78
N ILE A 472 10.92 8.81 -39.86
CA ILE A 472 10.65 10.26 -39.96
C ILE A 472 9.61 10.47 -41.06
N LYS A 473 8.38 10.83 -40.66
CA LYS A 473 7.34 11.25 -41.61
C LYS A 473 7.68 12.62 -42.16
N PHE A 474 8.42 12.68 -43.26
CA PHE A 474 8.50 13.89 -44.07
C PHE A 474 7.12 14.14 -44.68
N THR A 475 6.40 15.14 -44.18
CA THR A 475 5.06 15.52 -44.64
C THR A 475 5.03 16.00 -46.10
N ASN A 476 6.20 16.19 -46.72
CA ASN A 476 6.33 16.72 -48.06
C ASN A 476 7.08 15.72 -48.98
N ARG A 477 6.33 15.02 -49.86
CA ARG A 477 6.86 13.97 -50.78
C ARG A 477 7.96 14.47 -51.73
N ILE A 478 7.91 15.74 -52.11
CA ILE A 478 8.93 16.38 -52.98
C ILE A 478 10.27 16.47 -52.24
N TYR A 479 10.24 16.81 -50.95
CA TYR A 479 11.44 16.89 -50.11
C TYR A 479 12.06 15.51 -49.86
N TYR A 480 11.24 14.47 -49.66
CA TYR A 480 11.73 13.09 -49.53
C TYR A 480 12.48 12.64 -50.78
N HIS A 481 11.96 12.93 -51.98
CA HIS A 481 12.65 12.59 -53.23
C HIS A 481 13.96 13.37 -53.42
N LEU A 482 13.98 14.67 -53.11
CA LEU A 482 15.17 15.51 -53.24
C LEU A 482 16.27 15.11 -52.23
N LEU A 483 15.88 14.80 -50.99
CA LEU A 483 16.76 14.28 -49.94
C LEU A 483 17.26 12.87 -50.28
N TYR A 484 16.41 12.01 -50.84
CA TYR A 484 16.80 10.67 -51.29
C TYR A 484 17.78 10.71 -52.47
N ILE A 485 17.58 11.63 -53.42
CA ILE A 485 18.55 11.88 -54.51
C ILE A 485 19.88 12.40 -53.95
N LEU A 486 19.85 13.35 -53.01
CA LEU A 486 21.06 13.83 -52.33
C LEU A 486 21.77 12.72 -51.55
N TYR A 487 21.04 11.79 -50.96
CA TYR A 487 21.59 10.61 -50.28
C TYR A 487 22.23 9.61 -51.25
N ILE A 488 21.55 9.30 -52.36
CA ILE A 488 22.12 8.48 -53.43
C ILE A 488 23.39 9.13 -53.95
N LEU A 489 23.37 10.45 -54.21
CA LEU A 489 24.54 11.20 -54.64
C LEU A 489 25.64 11.19 -53.59
N PHE A 490 25.33 11.30 -52.29
CA PHE A 490 26.31 11.22 -51.20
C PHE A 490 26.93 9.83 -51.09
N ILE A 491 26.14 8.75 -51.20
CA ILE A 491 26.66 7.37 -51.24
C ILE A 491 27.55 7.19 -52.48
N PHE A 492 27.10 7.66 -53.64
CA PHE A 492 27.86 7.60 -54.87
C PHE A 492 29.19 8.35 -54.71
N TRP A 493 29.15 9.56 -54.18
CA TRP A 493 30.31 10.41 -53.95
C TRP A 493 31.29 9.79 -52.95
N LYS A 494 30.78 9.20 -51.85
CA LYS A 494 31.60 8.47 -50.88
C LYS A 494 32.24 7.23 -51.51
N LYS A 495 31.51 6.45 -52.30
CA LYS A 495 32.06 5.29 -53.03
C LYS A 495 33.10 5.71 -54.08
N PHE A 496 32.85 6.80 -54.80
CA PHE A 496 33.72 7.35 -55.85
C PHE A 496 35.06 7.82 -55.25
N PHE A 497 35.02 8.57 -54.15
CA PHE A 497 36.23 9.04 -53.46
C PHE A 497 36.94 7.96 -52.63
N SER A 498 36.23 6.93 -52.15
CA SER A 498 36.86 5.74 -51.54
C SER A 498 37.71 4.96 -52.56
N TYR A 499 37.35 5.04 -53.85
CA TYR A 499 38.11 4.45 -54.95
C TYR A 499 39.31 5.33 -55.35
N GLU A 500 39.17 6.66 -55.36
CA GLU A 500 40.26 7.59 -55.72
C GLU A 500 41.32 7.79 -54.62
N LEU A 501 40.97 7.65 -53.33
CA LEU A 501 41.93 7.75 -52.22
C LEU A 501 42.95 6.59 -52.18
N ASN A 502 42.71 5.49 -52.91
CA ASN A 502 43.71 4.45 -53.14
C ASN A 502 44.65 4.75 -54.32
N PHE A 503 44.41 5.82 -55.09
CA PHE A 503 45.21 6.18 -56.26
C PHE A 503 46.02 7.48 -56.10
N PHE A 504 45.64 8.39 -55.19
CA PHE A 504 46.41 9.60 -54.91
C PHE A 504 46.47 9.92 -53.39
N PRO A 505 47.63 9.73 -52.73
CA PRO A 505 47.72 9.86 -51.27
C PRO A 505 47.80 11.30 -50.73
N ASN A 506 47.60 12.33 -51.56
CA ASN A 506 47.90 13.73 -51.19
C ASN A 506 46.80 14.77 -51.50
N SER A 507 45.52 14.43 -51.41
CA SER A 507 44.43 15.43 -51.41
C SER A 507 43.87 15.63 -50.01
N ARG A 508 44.59 16.39 -49.17
CA ARG A 508 44.00 17.00 -47.96
C ARG A 508 43.22 18.24 -48.37
N ASN A 509 42.00 18.36 -47.83
CA ASN A 509 41.02 19.44 -47.95
C ASN A 509 40.06 19.35 -49.14
N ILE A 510 39.10 18.43 -49.05
CA ILE A 510 37.80 18.59 -49.72
C ILE A 510 36.79 18.92 -48.63
N SER A 511 36.21 20.12 -48.70
CA SER A 511 35.12 20.54 -47.83
C SER A 511 33.82 19.93 -48.32
N ILE A 512 33.10 19.24 -47.42
CA ILE A 512 31.74 18.79 -47.69
C ILE A 512 30.84 20.04 -47.76
N PRO A 513 29.96 20.18 -48.77
CA PRO A 513 29.01 21.29 -48.81
C PRO A 513 28.13 21.25 -47.56
N ARG A 514 28.22 22.28 -46.70
CA ARG A 514 27.36 22.40 -45.51
C ARG A 514 25.92 22.54 -45.98
N LEU A 515 25.09 21.54 -45.66
CA LEU A 515 23.65 21.59 -45.91
C LEU A 515 22.96 22.40 -44.82
N VAL A 516 21.91 23.11 -45.22
CA VAL A 516 21.35 24.23 -44.48
C VAL A 516 19.85 23.99 -44.24
N ALA A 517 19.34 24.24 -43.03
CA ALA A 517 17.93 24.14 -42.68
C ALA A 517 17.10 25.07 -43.57
N TYR A 518 15.95 24.62 -44.07
CA TYR A 518 15.12 25.37 -45.03
C TYR A 518 13.80 25.86 -44.46
#